data_AF-K0VYJ6-F1
#
_entry.id   AF-K0VYJ6-F1
#
_cell.length_a   1.000
_cell.length_b   1.000
_cell.length_c   1.000
_cell.angle_alpha   90.00
_cell.angle_beta   90.00
_cell.angle_gamma   90.00
#
_symmetry.space_group_name_H-M   'P 1'
#
loop_
_entity.id
_entity.type
_entity.pdbx_description
1 polymer ?
#
loop_
_entity_poly.entity_id
_entity_poly.type
_entity_poly.pdbx_seq_one_letter_code
_entity_poly.pdbx_strand_id
1 'polypeptide(L)'
;MPDYDYIRSGDAIYERSFAIIRAEADLSRFTEDQAEIAVRMIHACGLVEAAQHFVFSADFVGTARDALKAGAPIFCDAEMVSHGVTRARLPALNDVVCTLRDPETPELA
;
A
#
# COMPACT_ATOMS: atom_id res chain seq x y z
N MET A 1 -18.20 -15.99 31.30
CA MET A 1 -17.14 -15.31 30.51
C MET A 1 -17.69 -13.95 30.13
N PRO A 2 -16.87 -12.89 30.13
CA PRO A 2 -17.30 -11.61 29.57
C PRO A 2 -17.67 -11.78 28.09
N ASP A 3 -18.73 -11.10 27.67
CA ASP A 3 -19.09 -10.98 26.26
C ASP A 3 -18.34 -9.79 25.66
N TYR A 4 -17.65 -10.02 24.56
CA TYR A 4 -16.85 -9.00 23.88
C TYR A 4 -17.58 -8.55 22.62
N ASP A 5 -18.13 -7.33 22.69
CA ASP A 5 -18.82 -6.66 21.60
C ASP A 5 -17.81 -5.89 20.71
N TYR A 6 -17.50 -6.45 19.56
CA TYR A 6 -16.62 -5.84 18.55
C TYR A 6 -17.02 -6.29 17.15
N ILE A 7 -16.65 -5.50 16.14
CA ILE A 7 -16.93 -5.80 14.73
C ILE A 7 -16.14 -7.05 14.31
N ARG A 8 -16.83 -8.05 13.74
CA ARG A 8 -16.23 -9.31 13.26
C ARG A 8 -16.21 -9.44 11.73
N SER A 9 -16.78 -8.47 11.01
CA SER A 9 -16.74 -8.42 9.55
C SER A 9 -15.50 -7.66 9.07
N GLY A 10 -14.66 -8.32 8.27
CA GLY A 10 -13.45 -7.72 7.70
C GLY A 10 -13.76 -6.50 6.83
N ASP A 11 -14.79 -6.58 6.00
CA ASP A 11 -15.20 -5.46 5.14
C ASP A 11 -15.70 -4.27 5.97
N ALA A 12 -16.51 -4.52 7.00
CA ALA A 12 -16.97 -3.47 7.91
C ALA A 12 -15.80 -2.81 8.68
N ILE A 13 -14.75 -3.58 9.00
CA ILE A 13 -13.52 -3.04 9.60
C ILE A 13 -12.79 -2.13 8.59
N TYR A 14 -12.63 -2.56 7.35
CA TYR A 14 -11.99 -1.74 6.29
C TYR A 14 -12.76 -0.46 6.01
N GLU A 15 -14.08 -0.55 5.84
CA GLU A 15 -14.96 0.61 5.62
C GLU A 15 -14.83 1.63 6.74
N ARG A 16 -14.96 1.16 8.00
CA ARG A 16 -14.85 2.04 9.17
C ARG A 16 -13.46 2.61 9.34
N SER A 17 -12.40 1.81 9.12
CA SER A 17 -11.02 2.27 9.21
C SER A 17 -10.74 3.38 8.20
N PHE A 18 -11.13 3.20 6.93
CA PHE A 18 -10.87 4.20 5.89
C PHE A 18 -11.70 5.46 6.10
N ALA A 19 -12.93 5.33 6.62
CA ALA A 19 -13.75 6.47 7.01
C ALA A 19 -13.08 7.30 8.12
N ILE A 20 -12.56 6.65 9.16
CA ILE A 20 -11.82 7.31 10.24
C ILE A 20 -10.58 8.03 9.70
N ILE A 21 -9.77 7.35 8.89
CA ILE A 21 -8.55 7.96 8.32
C ILE A 21 -8.89 9.19 7.48
N ARG A 22 -9.93 9.14 6.64
CA ARG A 22 -10.34 10.31 5.83
C ARG A 22 -10.88 11.46 6.67
N ALA A 23 -11.44 11.17 7.84
CA ALA A 23 -11.94 12.20 8.75
C ALA A 23 -10.79 12.88 9.54
N GLU A 24 -9.67 12.18 9.76
CA GLU A 24 -8.58 12.64 10.62
C GLU A 24 -7.35 13.13 9.84
N ALA A 25 -7.06 12.57 8.67
CA ALA A 25 -5.87 12.91 7.89
C ALA A 25 -6.04 14.20 7.08
N ASP A 26 -5.05 15.10 7.15
CA ASP A 26 -4.93 16.18 6.18
C ASP A 26 -4.41 15.64 4.84
N LEU A 27 -5.32 15.51 3.88
CA LEU A 27 -5.05 15.05 2.53
C LEU A 27 -5.13 16.18 1.49
N SER A 28 -5.31 17.43 1.92
CA SER A 28 -5.65 18.58 1.06
C SER A 28 -4.62 18.87 -0.03
N ARG A 29 -3.35 18.51 0.20
CA ARG A 29 -2.25 18.69 -0.75
C ARG A 29 -2.13 17.60 -1.81
N PHE A 30 -2.85 16.49 -1.65
CA PHE A 30 -2.79 15.36 -2.57
C PHE A 30 -3.86 15.49 -3.65
N THR A 31 -3.55 15.03 -4.86
CA THR A 31 -4.59 14.72 -5.85
C THR A 31 -5.48 13.58 -5.34
N GLU A 32 -6.65 13.37 -5.93
CA GLU A 32 -7.56 12.28 -5.55
C GLU A 32 -6.87 10.90 -5.61
N ASP A 33 -6.12 10.66 -6.69
CA ASP A 33 -5.35 9.42 -6.88
C ASP A 33 -4.22 9.25 -5.84
N GLN A 34 -3.55 10.34 -5.46
CA GLN A 34 -2.53 10.32 -4.42
C GLN A 34 -3.16 10.11 -3.03
N ALA A 35 -4.32 10.71 -2.77
CA ALA A 35 -5.06 10.56 -1.52
C ALA A 35 -5.51 9.10 -1.32
N GLU A 36 -5.91 8.40 -2.39
CA GLU A 36 -6.24 6.96 -2.31
C GLU A 36 -5.04 6.14 -1.80
N ILE A 37 -3.83 6.44 -2.28
CA ILE A 37 -2.60 5.77 -1.84
C ILE A 37 -2.28 6.18 -0.39
N ALA A 38 -2.33 7.46 -0.06
CA ALA A 38 -2.04 7.97 1.28
C ALA A 38 -2.92 7.33 2.36
N VAL A 39 -4.23 7.17 2.10
CA VAL A 39 -5.15 6.49 3.03
C VAL A 39 -4.72 5.04 3.30
N ARG A 40 -4.31 4.29 2.27
CA ARG A 40 -3.83 2.92 2.44
C ARG A 40 -2.49 2.85 3.19
N MET A 41 -1.60 3.81 2.96
CA MET A 41 -0.32 3.89 3.68
C MET A 41 -0.56 4.17 5.17
N ILE A 42 -1.44 5.12 5.50
CA ILE A 42 -1.86 5.40 6.89
C ILE A 42 -2.50 4.16 7.51
N HIS A 43 -3.41 3.49 6.79
CA HIS A 43 -4.06 2.28 7.28
C HIS A 43 -3.05 1.18 7.64
N ALA A 44 -2.00 1.03 6.84
CA ALA A 44 -0.97 0.02 7.06
C ALA A 44 -0.10 0.29 8.30
N CYS A 45 0.13 1.56 8.66
CA CYS A 45 1.00 1.94 9.77
C CYS A 45 0.26 2.41 11.04
N GLY A 46 -1.02 2.78 10.94
CA GLY A 46 -1.81 3.32 12.04
C GLY A 46 -1.40 4.73 12.49
N LEU A 47 -0.68 5.49 11.66
CA LEU A 47 -0.19 6.83 11.98
C LEU A 47 -0.71 7.85 10.96
N VAL A 48 -1.69 8.68 11.39
CA VAL A 48 -2.36 9.67 10.52
C VAL A 48 -1.38 10.73 10.01
N GLU A 49 -0.47 11.17 10.87
CA GLU A 49 0.51 12.21 10.61
C GLU A 49 1.56 11.79 9.56
N ALA A 50 1.66 10.50 9.23
CA ALA A 50 2.54 10.01 8.18
C ALA A 50 2.26 10.72 6.83
N ALA A 51 1.02 11.14 6.58
CA ALA A 51 0.64 11.94 5.43
C ALA A 51 1.49 13.21 5.27
N GLN A 52 2.03 13.80 6.34
CA GLN A 52 2.88 15.01 6.25
C GLN A 52 4.22 14.73 5.55
N HIS A 53 4.65 13.48 5.52
CA HIS A 53 5.95 13.06 4.99
C HIS A 53 5.88 12.41 3.61
N PHE A 54 4.69 12.14 3.08
CA PHE A 54 4.57 11.52 1.75
C PHE A 54 4.89 12.51 0.63
N VAL A 55 5.73 12.12 -0.31
CA VAL A 55 6.04 12.95 -1.47
C VAL A 55 5.88 12.10 -2.72
N PHE A 56 5.11 12.61 -3.68
CA PHE A 56 4.89 11.98 -4.97
C PHE A 56 5.47 12.89 -6.06
N SER A 57 6.15 12.34 -7.07
CA SER A 57 6.37 13.11 -8.30
C SER A 57 5.02 13.37 -8.97
N ALA A 58 4.96 14.41 -9.81
CA ALA A 58 3.70 14.85 -10.42
C ALA A 58 2.98 13.74 -11.20
N ASP A 59 3.73 12.87 -11.86
CA ASP A 59 3.26 11.80 -12.74
C ASP A 59 3.26 10.40 -12.11
N PHE A 60 3.79 10.26 -10.88
CA PHE A 60 4.05 8.97 -10.25
C PHE A 60 2.85 8.02 -10.31
N VAL A 61 1.68 8.48 -9.85
CA VAL A 61 0.52 7.59 -9.72
C VAL A 61 0.00 7.14 -11.08
N GLY A 62 -0.10 8.05 -12.04
CA GLY A 62 -0.54 7.73 -13.40
C GLY A 62 0.42 6.75 -14.07
N THR A 63 1.71 7.10 -14.13
CA THR A 63 2.75 6.29 -14.76
C THR A 63 2.86 4.91 -14.12
N ALA A 64 2.85 4.82 -12.79
CA ALA A 64 2.96 3.53 -12.09
C ALA A 64 1.70 2.66 -12.28
N ARG A 65 0.50 3.24 -12.22
CA ARG A 65 -0.75 2.49 -12.46
C ARG A 65 -0.79 1.96 -13.88
N ASP A 66 -0.38 2.75 -14.87
CA ASP A 66 -0.38 2.34 -16.27
C ASP A 66 0.66 1.26 -16.54
N ALA A 67 1.86 1.34 -15.94
CA ALA A 67 2.85 0.29 -15.99
C ALA A 67 2.32 -1.05 -15.44
N LEU A 68 1.66 -1.03 -14.27
CA LEU A 68 1.07 -2.24 -13.68
C LEU A 68 -0.07 -2.81 -14.53
N LYS A 69 -0.90 -1.97 -15.14
CA LYS A 69 -1.94 -2.43 -16.08
C LYS A 69 -1.32 -3.04 -17.34
N ALA A 70 -0.17 -2.52 -17.77
CA ALA A 70 0.60 -3.06 -18.89
C ALA A 70 1.41 -4.33 -18.53
N GLY A 71 1.38 -4.79 -17.27
CA GLY A 71 2.05 -6.02 -16.84
C GLY A 71 3.48 -5.83 -16.35
N ALA A 72 3.91 -4.61 -16.04
CA ALA A 72 5.24 -4.35 -15.51
C ALA A 72 5.47 -5.07 -14.16
N PRO A 73 6.65 -5.66 -13.94
CA PRO A 73 6.98 -6.29 -12.66
C PRO A 73 7.15 -5.25 -11.55
N ILE A 74 6.87 -5.67 -10.31
CA ILE A 74 7.19 -4.92 -9.09
C ILE A 74 8.49 -5.49 -8.52
N PHE A 75 9.57 -4.72 -8.59
CA PHE A 75 10.81 -5.06 -7.90
C PHE A 75 10.77 -4.55 -6.46
N CYS A 76 10.96 -5.45 -5.51
CA CYS A 76 10.99 -5.19 -4.08
C CYS A 76 12.41 -5.43 -3.55
N ASP A 77 12.86 -4.56 -2.66
CA ASP A 77 14.13 -4.67 -1.95
C ASP A 77 14.07 -5.67 -0.80
N ALA A 78 12.90 -5.83 -0.16
CA ALA A 78 12.68 -6.73 0.97
C ALA A 78 11.50 -7.68 0.76
N GLU A 79 11.62 -8.91 1.29
CA GLU A 79 10.54 -9.91 1.24
C GLU A 79 9.27 -9.47 2.00
N MET A 80 9.42 -8.61 3.00
CA MET A 80 8.24 -8.05 3.69
C MET A 80 7.36 -7.22 2.75
N VAL A 81 7.97 -6.46 1.83
CA VAL A 81 7.22 -5.69 0.83
C VAL A 81 6.56 -6.64 -0.17
N SER A 82 7.30 -7.62 -0.68
CA SER A 82 6.75 -8.58 -1.67
C SER A 82 5.58 -9.40 -1.10
N HIS A 83 5.64 -9.78 0.18
CA HIS A 83 4.54 -10.45 0.88
C HIS A 83 3.36 -9.53 1.22
N GLY A 84 3.61 -8.23 1.38
CA GLY A 84 2.55 -7.23 1.60
C GLY A 84 1.69 -6.96 0.36
N VAL A 85 2.16 -7.31 -0.84
CA VAL A 85 1.38 -7.14 -2.08
C VAL A 85 0.25 -8.17 -2.16
N THR A 86 -0.99 -7.69 -2.04
CA THR A 86 -2.18 -8.53 -2.24
C THR A 86 -2.31 -8.97 -3.70
N ARG A 87 -1.88 -10.19 -4.01
CA ARG A 87 -1.84 -10.73 -5.38
C ARG A 87 -3.17 -10.62 -6.13
N ALA A 88 -4.29 -10.84 -5.44
CA ALA A 88 -5.63 -10.73 -6.02
C ALA A 88 -6.02 -9.32 -6.49
N ARG A 89 -5.25 -8.27 -6.11
CA ARG A 89 -5.49 -6.88 -6.52
C ARG A 89 -4.57 -6.42 -7.66
N LEU A 90 -3.68 -7.28 -8.15
CA LEU A 90 -2.82 -6.94 -9.28
C LEU A 90 -3.67 -6.86 -10.56
N PRO A 91 -3.58 -5.78 -11.35
CA PRO A 91 -4.45 -5.56 -12.52
C PRO A 91 -4.12 -6.46 -13.71
N ALA A 92 -2.93 -7.03 -13.71
CA ALA A 92 -2.46 -8.07 -14.61
C ALA A 92 -1.72 -9.13 -13.77
N LEU A 93 -1.25 -10.20 -14.42
CA LEU A 93 -0.35 -11.19 -13.80
C LEU A 93 1.05 -10.59 -13.61
N ASN A 94 1.14 -9.49 -12.87
CA ASN A 94 2.38 -8.78 -12.59
C ASN A 94 3.25 -9.63 -11.66
N ASP A 95 4.50 -9.83 -12.05
CA ASP A 95 5.48 -10.44 -11.17
C ASP A 95 5.78 -9.49 -9.99
N VAL A 96 5.98 -10.07 -8.81
CA VAL A 96 6.48 -9.33 -7.64
C VAL A 96 7.74 -10.04 -7.22
N VAL A 97 8.87 -9.38 -7.47
CA VAL A 97 10.20 -9.97 -7.48
C VAL A 97 11.00 -9.34 -6.35
N CYS A 98 11.62 -10.18 -5.51
CA CYS A 98 12.58 -9.76 -4.52
C CYS A 98 13.79 -10.68 -4.64
N THR A 99 14.95 -10.11 -5.01
CA THR A 99 16.19 -10.87 -5.17
C THR A 99 17.06 -10.83 -3.91
N LEU A 100 16.60 -10.22 -2.81
CA LEU A 100 17.39 -10.11 -1.57
C LEU A 100 17.90 -11.45 -1.03
N ARG A 101 17.14 -12.55 -1.27
CA ARG A 101 17.49 -13.91 -0.86
C ARG A 101 18.12 -14.75 -1.96
N ASP A 102 18.37 -14.17 -3.13
CA ASP A 102 19.10 -14.84 -4.19
C ASP A 102 20.51 -15.20 -3.67
N PRO A 103 20.98 -16.46 -3.83
CA PRO A 103 22.31 -16.90 -3.39
C PRO A 103 23.46 -16.05 -3.94
N GLU A 104 23.31 -15.39 -5.09
CA GLU A 104 24.33 -14.52 -5.69
C GLU A 104 24.39 -13.13 -5.03
N THR A 105 23.32 -12.69 -4.34
CA THR A 105 23.26 -11.33 -3.76
C THR A 105 24.37 -11.04 -2.75
N PRO A 106 24.72 -11.93 -1.80
CA PRO A 106 25.86 -11.72 -0.91
C PRO A 106 27.21 -11.62 -1.62
N GLU A 107 27.38 -12.25 -2.78
CA GLU A 107 28.62 -12.22 -3.54
C GLU A 107 28.81 -10.89 -4.31
N LEU A 108 27.72 -10.16 -4.56
CA LEU A 108 27.69 -8.90 -5.31
C LEU A 108 27.83 -7.63 -4.44
N ALA A 109 27.70 -7.73 -3.12
CA ALA A 109 27.64 -6.60 -2.17
C ALA A 109 29.02 -6.11 -1.71
#